data_AF-A0A961KD52-F1
#
_entry.id   AF-A0A961KD52-F1
#
_cell.length_a   1.000
_cell.length_b   1.000
_cell.length_c   1.000
_cell.angle_alpha   90.00
_cell.angle_beta   90.00
_cell.angle_gamma   90.00
#
_symmetry.space_group_name_H-M   'P 1'
#
loop_
_entity.id
_entity.type
_entity.pdbx_description
1 polymer ?
#
loop_
_entity_poly.entity_id
_entity_poly.type
_entity_poly.pdbx_seq_one_letter_code
_entity_poly.pdbx_strand_id
1 'polypeptide(L)' 'MSARLYLDWNASAPLRPEARAAMIAAMDLVGNASSIHAEGRAVRGLIEQARGQVSQALGADGADLVFTSGATEAAALA' A
#
# COMPACT_ATOMS: atom_id res chain seq x y z
N MET A 1 36.41 1.95 1.57
CA MET A 1 35.60 0.89 0.94
C MET A 1 34.71 1.55 -0.09
N SER A 2 34.75 1.11 -1.35
CA SER A 2 33.84 1.64 -2.38
C SER A 2 32.41 1.23 -2.03
N ALA A 3 31.45 2.17 -2.10
CA ALA A 3 30.05 1.87 -1.86
C ALA A 3 29.55 0.87 -2.91
N ARG A 4 28.84 -0.17 -2.46
CA ARG A 4 28.25 -1.17 -3.37
C ARG A 4 27.20 -0.48 -4.24
N LEU A 5 27.32 -0.61 -5.56
CA LEU A 5 26.29 -0.16 -6.50
C LEU A 5 25.22 -1.25 -6.63
N TYR A 6 23.96 -0.87 -6.44
CA TYR A 6 22.81 -1.77 -6.59
C TYR A 6 22.15 -1.51 -7.94
N LEU A 7 22.28 -2.48 -8.86
CA LEU A 7 21.83 -2.38 -10.26
C LEU A 7 20.77 -3.44 -10.60
N ASP A 8 20.01 -3.91 -9.60
CA ASP A 8 19.03 -4.99 -9.76
C ASP A 8 17.60 -4.55 -9.35
N TRP A 9 17.20 -3.37 -9.82
CA TRP A 9 15.88 -2.77 -9.51
C TRP A 9 14.71 -3.56 -10.10
N ASN A 10 14.96 -4.44 -11.08
CA ASN A 10 13.94 -5.31 -11.65
C ASN A 10 13.59 -6.48 -10.71
N ALA A 11 14.51 -6.93 -9.85
CA ALA A 11 14.23 -7.95 -8.85
C ALA A 11 13.48 -7.36 -7.65
N SER A 12 13.95 -6.23 -7.13
CA SER A 12 13.27 -5.45 -6.10
C SER A 12 13.85 -4.03 -6.01
N ALA A 13 13.14 -3.11 -5.38
CA ALA A 13 13.59 -1.75 -5.19
C ALA A 13 13.74 -1.43 -3.69
N PRO A 14 14.72 -0.61 -3.28
CA PRO A 14 14.77 -0.06 -1.93
C PRO A 14 13.46 0.66 -1.59
N LEU A 15 12.92 0.40 -0.40
CA LEU A 15 11.71 1.07 0.07
C LEU A 15 11.97 2.58 0.19
N ARG A 16 11.09 3.38 -0.41
CA ARG A 16 11.13 4.83 -0.26
C ARG A 16 10.94 5.24 1.21
N PRO A 17 11.70 6.22 1.75
CA PRO A 17 11.56 6.66 3.14
C PRO A 17 10.13 7.06 3.51
N GLU A 18 9.41 7.69 2.59
CA GLU A 18 8.04 8.15 2.79
C GLU A 18 7.07 6.97 2.91
N ALA A 19 7.27 5.91 2.13
CA ALA A 19 6.49 4.67 2.23
C ALA A 19 6.75 3.94 3.56
N ARG A 20 8.00 3.93 4.02
CA ARG A 20 8.35 3.39 5.35
C ARG A 20 7.65 4.17 6.46
N ALA A 21 7.67 5.50 6.40
CA ALA A 21 7.03 6.36 7.39
C ALA A 21 5.51 6.14 7.43
N ALA A 22 4.86 6.05 6.27
CA ALA A 22 3.43 5.77 6.17
C ALA A 22 3.06 4.40 6.78
N MET A 23 3.87 3.37 6.51
CA MET A 23 3.64 2.04 7.09
C MET A 23 3.76 2.05 8.62
N ILE A 24 4.78 2.71 9.17
CA ILE A 24 4.96 2.82 10.63
C ILE A 24 3.77 3.57 11.26
N ALA A 25 3.37 4.70 10.68
CA ALA A 25 2.21 5.44 11.16
C ALA A 25 0.91 4.61 11.09
N ALA A 26 0.76 3.75 10.08
CA ALA A 26 -0.36 2.83 9.98
C ALA A 26 -0.32 1.74 11.07
N MET A 27 0.87 1.26 11.45
CA MET A 27 1.04 0.27 12.53
C MET A 27 0.70 0.83 13.91
N ASP A 28 0.81 2.14 14.11
CA ASP A 28 0.41 2.80 15.36
C ASP A 28 -1.12 2.96 15.50
N LEU A 29 -1.89 2.72 14.42
CA LEU A 29 -3.36 2.70 14.48
C LEU A 29 -3.85 1.35 14.99
N VAL A 30 -4.76 1.40 15.96
CA VAL A 30 -5.48 0.21 16.45
C VAL A 30 -6.87 0.20 15.83
N GLY A 31 -7.29 -0.93 15.25
CA GLY A 31 -8.65 -1.10 14.74
C GLY A 31 -8.75 -2.17 13.66
N ASN A 32 -9.96 -2.65 13.43
CA ASN A 32 -10.31 -3.48 12.28
C ASN A 32 -11.15 -2.63 11.32
N ALA A 33 -10.74 -2.52 10.05
CA ALA A 33 -11.45 -1.72 9.04
C ALA A 33 -12.92 -2.14 8.79
N SER A 34 -13.28 -3.36 9.19
CA SER A 34 -14.66 -3.86 9.13
C SER A 34 -15.52 -3.43 10.33
N SER A 35 -14.91 -2.91 11.40
CA SER A 35 -15.63 -2.45 12.57
C SER A 35 -16.31 -1.09 12.32
N ILE A 36 -17.52 -0.93 12.84
CA ILE A 36 -18.31 0.31 12.67
C ILE A 36 -17.97 1.40 13.68
N HIS A 37 -17.22 1.11 14.75
CA HIS A 37 -16.84 2.09 15.78
C HIS A 37 -15.70 3.01 15.30
N ALA A 38 -15.34 4.01 16.11
CA ALA A 38 -14.47 5.12 15.69
C ALA A 38 -13.11 4.64 15.14
N GLU A 39 -12.48 3.71 15.85
CA GLU A 39 -11.19 3.11 15.49
C GLU A 39 -11.26 2.36 14.16
N GLY A 40 -12.32 1.56 13.96
CA GLY A 40 -12.53 0.84 12.70
C GLY A 40 -12.76 1.76 11.50
N ARG A 41 -13.55 2.83 11.70
CA ARG A 41 -13.75 3.87 10.68
C ARG A 41 -12.47 4.63 10.36
N ALA A 42 -11.60 4.87 11.35
CA ALA A 42 -10.31 5.52 11.14
C ALA A 42 -9.38 4.66 10.25
N VAL A 43 -9.24 3.36 10.57
CA VAL A 43 -8.44 2.43 9.74
C VAL A 43 -9.04 2.26 8.34
N ARG A 44 -10.37 2.16 8.22
CA ARG A 44 -11.04 2.12 6.92
C ARG A 44 -10.77 3.38 6.10
N GLY A 45 -10.83 4.56 6.72
CA GLY A 45 -10.51 5.83 6.07
C GLY A 45 -9.09 5.85 5.50
N LEU A 46 -8.11 5.31 6.23
CA LEU A 46 -6.73 5.19 5.74
C LEU A 46 -6.64 4.29 4.49
N ILE A 47 -7.32 3.13 4.50
CA ILE A 47 -7.33 2.21 3.35
C ILE A 47 -7.98 2.85 2.12
N GLU A 48 -9.09 3.56 2.29
CA GLU A 48 -9.76 4.25 1.17
C GLU A 48 -8.95 5.42 0.64
N GLN A 49 -8.24 6.15 1.51
CA GLN A 49 -7.27 7.16 1.06
C GLN A 49 -6.16 6.53 0.21
N ALA A 50 -5.59 5.40 0.64
CA ALA A 50 -4.58 4.69 -0.13
C ALA A 50 -5.14 4.18 -1.48
N ARG A 51 -6.39 3.69 -1.50
CA ARG A 51 -7.08 3.27 -2.73
C ARG A 51 -7.20 4.43 -3.72
N GLY A 52 -7.60 5.61 -3.24
CA GLY A 52 -7.67 6.83 -4.07
C GLY A 52 -6.31 7.25 -4.65
N GLN A 53 -5.26 7.19 -3.84
CA GLN A 53 -3.89 7.50 -4.29
C GLN A 53 -3.40 6.52 -5.37
N VAL A 54 -3.66 5.22 -5.21
CA VAL A 54 -3.31 4.19 -6.19
C VAL A 54 -4.12 4.35 -7.48
N SER A 55 -5.43 4.62 -7.38
CA SER A 55 -6.29 4.89 -8.53
C SER A 55 -5.76 6.06 -9.36
N GLN A 56 -5.45 7.18 -8.70
CA GLN A 56 -4.89 8.35 -9.36
C GLN A 56 -3.53 8.06 -10.04
N ALA A 57 -2.64 7.35 -9.35
CA ALA A 57 -1.32 7.02 -9.88
C ALA A 57 -1.37 6.11 -11.12
N LEU A 58 -2.39 5.25 -11.20
CA LEU A 58 -2.61 4.33 -12.31
C LEU A 58 -3.53 4.90 -13.42
N GLY A 59 -4.16 6.06 -13.19
CA GLY A 59 -5.19 6.59 -14.10
C GLY A 59 -6.44 5.70 -14.16
N ALA A 60 -6.76 5.01 -13.07
CA ALA A 60 -7.83 4.02 -12.97
C ALA A 60 -9.09 4.59 -12.28
N ASP A 61 -9.42 5.86 -12.57
CA ASP A 61 -10.57 6.54 -11.96
C ASP A 61 -11.88 5.79 -12.30
N GLY A 62 -12.67 5.48 -11.28
CA GLY A 62 -13.94 4.75 -11.42
C GLY A 62 -13.81 3.23 -11.62
N ALA A 63 -12.59 2.68 -11.62
CA ALA A 63 -12.37 1.24 -11.60
C ALA A 63 -12.49 0.65 -10.18
N ASP A 64 -12.96 -0.59 -10.09
CA ASP A 64 -12.91 -1.37 -8.85
C ASP A 64 -11.47 -1.83 -8.60
N LEU A 65 -10.79 -1.17 -7.66
CA LEU A 65 -9.46 -1.57 -7.21
C LEU A 65 -9.57 -2.59 -6.07
N VAL A 66 -8.90 -3.74 -6.22
CA VAL A 66 -8.78 -4.77 -5.18
C VAL A 66 -7.34 -4.85 -4.71
N PHE A 67 -7.13 -4.71 -3.40
CA PHE A 67 -5.81 -4.93 -2.80
C PHE A 67 -5.59 -6.44 -2.62
N THR A 68 -4.43 -6.92 -3.06
CA THR A 68 -3.95 -8.30 -2.86
C THR A 68 -2.60 -8.27 -2.13
N SER A 69 -2.08 -9.44 -1.74
CA SER A 69 -0.76 -9.58 -1.13
C SER A 69 0.41 -9.30 -2.10
N GLY A 70 0.16 -9.33 -3.41
CA GLY A 70 1.17 -9.05 -4.43
C GLY A 70 0.78 -9.47 -5.84
N ALA A 71 1.72 -9.28 -6.77
CA ALA A 71 1.50 -9.53 -8.20
C ALA A 71 1.16 -10.99 -8.53
N THR A 72 1.79 -11.96 -7.85
CA THR A 72 1.51 -13.39 -8.07
C THR A 72 0.08 -13.76 -7.69
N GLU A 73 -0.44 -13.24 -6.58
CA GLU A 73 -1.85 -13.44 -6.20
C GLU A 73 -2.77 -12.76 -7.22
N ALA A 74 -2.51 -11.50 -7.56
CA ALA A 74 -3.33 -10.76 -8.53
C ALA A 74 -3.42 -11.48 -9.89
N ALA A 75 -2.30 -12.02 -10.40
CA ALA A 75 -2.27 -12.77 -11.65
C ALA A 75 -3.01 -14.12 -11.57
N ALA A 76 -3.10 -14.74 -10.39
CA ALA A 76 -3.85 -15.97 -10.20
C ALA A 76 -5.37 -15.73 -10.05
N LEU A 77 -5.78 -14.53 -9.64
CA LEU A 77 -7.19 -14.12 -9.52
C LEU A 77 -7.83 -13.69 -10.85
N ALA A 78 -7.04 -13.22 -11.81
CA ALA A 78 -7.49 -12.72 -13.12
C ALA A 78 -7.85 -13.85 -14.10
#